data_AF-A0A946B2A6-F1
#
_entry.id   AF-A0A946B2A6-F1
#
_cell.length_a   1.000
_cell.length_b   1.000
_cell.length_c   1.000
_cell.angle_alpha   90.00
_cell.angle_beta   90.00
_cell.angle_gamma   90.00
#
_symmetry.space_group_name_H-M   'P 1'
#
loop_
_entity.id
_entity.type
_entity.pdbx_description
1 polymer ?
#
loop_
_entity_poly.entity_id
_entity_poly.type
_entity_poly.pdbx_seq_one_letter_code
_entity_poly.pdbx_strand_id
1 'polypeptide(L)'
;MNATASIPQDFRDALPRVKGRIAFDAPLARFTWFGVGGPADVLFRPADADDLAAFMAALPDDVPVWPLGVGSNVIIRDGGVRGVVVLLRAGFTDVDADDDVVIAGAGALAANVARRGADAGLGGLEFLSGVPGSVGGAVRMNAGAYGGEVTDALVSAEVVTRDG
;
A
#
# COMPACT_ATOMS: atom_id res chain seq x y z
N MET A 1 1.40 29.11 -5.65
CA MET A 1 1.97 29.43 -4.33
C MET A 1 1.67 28.26 -3.43
N ASN A 2 2.57 27.27 -3.33
CA ASN A 2 2.43 26.20 -2.34
C ASN A 2 3.30 26.58 -1.16
N ALA A 3 2.67 26.89 -0.03
CA ALA A 3 3.34 26.97 1.24
C ALA A 3 3.90 25.58 1.54
N THR A 4 5.22 25.44 1.41
CA THR A 4 5.96 24.33 1.99
C THR A 4 5.83 24.50 3.50
N ALA A 5 4.80 23.91 4.10
CA ALA A 5 4.81 23.69 5.54
C ALA A 5 6.13 22.98 5.85
N SER A 6 6.98 23.61 6.65
CA SER A 6 8.28 23.06 7.00
C SER A 6 8.03 21.82 7.83
N ILE A 7 8.17 20.64 7.22
CA ILE A 7 8.19 19.38 7.97
C ILE A 7 9.20 19.57 9.11
N PRO A 8 8.82 19.33 10.38
CA PRO A 8 9.74 19.49 11.50
C PRO A 8 11.04 18.73 11.21
N GLN A 9 12.19 19.38 11.40
CA GLN A 9 13.49 18.79 11.08
C GLN A 9 13.74 17.44 11.81
N ASP A 10 12.99 17.17 12.90
CA ASP A 10 13.17 16.01 13.79
C ASP A 10 11.91 15.14 14.00
N PHE A 11 10.95 15.10 13.06
CA PHE A 11 9.80 14.17 13.23
C PHE A 11 10.22 12.69 13.36
N ARG A 12 11.44 12.36 12.89
CA ARG A 12 12.07 11.04 13.01
C ARG A 12 12.32 10.63 14.47
N ASP A 13 12.58 11.59 15.36
CA ASP A 13 12.82 11.34 16.79
C ASP A 13 11.51 11.18 17.57
N ALA A 14 10.41 11.68 17.01
CA ALA A 14 9.07 11.60 17.58
C ALA A 14 8.26 10.38 17.07
N LEU A 15 8.88 9.45 16.33
CA LEU A 15 8.17 8.29 15.81
C LEU A 15 7.69 7.36 16.95
N PRO A 16 6.45 6.87 16.88
CA PRO A 16 5.94 5.94 17.88
C PRO A 16 6.69 4.61 17.82
N ARG A 17 6.65 3.86 18.93
CA ARG A 17 7.09 2.46 18.92
C ARG A 17 6.14 1.64 18.06
N VAL A 18 6.70 0.78 17.22
CA VAL A 18 5.94 -0.10 16.31
C VAL A 18 6.24 -1.56 16.60
N LYS A 19 5.28 -2.44 16.32
CA LYS A 19 5.50 -3.89 16.24
C LYS A 19 6.26 -4.26 14.96
N GLY A 20 5.97 -3.53 13.88
CA GLY A 20 6.56 -3.67 12.56
C GLY A 20 8.00 -3.16 12.50
N ARG A 21 8.40 -2.67 11.33
CA ARG A 21 9.77 -2.19 11.09
C ARG A 21 9.79 -0.79 10.51
N ILE A 22 10.66 0.04 11.07
CA ILE A 22 11.02 1.35 10.54
C ILE A 22 12.45 1.28 9.98
N ALA A 23 12.66 1.90 8.83
CA ALA A 23 13.99 2.14 8.26
C ALA A 23 14.11 3.59 7.81
N PHE A 24 15.23 4.23 8.16
CA PHE A 24 15.53 5.59 7.74
C PHE A 24 16.31 5.61 6.43
N ASP A 25 16.09 6.66 5.62
CA ASP A 25 16.80 6.91 4.36
C ASP A 25 16.82 5.69 3.42
N ALA A 26 15.71 4.94 3.41
CA ALA A 26 15.64 3.66 2.73
C ALA A 26 15.54 3.87 1.21
N PRO A 27 16.44 3.28 0.39
CA PRO A 27 16.39 3.45 -1.07
C PRO A 27 15.14 2.78 -1.64
N LEU A 28 14.28 3.57 -2.29
CA LEU A 28 12.98 3.12 -2.79
C LEU A 28 13.05 2.41 -4.13
N ALA A 29 14.11 2.59 -4.91
CA ALA A 29 14.33 1.89 -6.18
C ALA A 29 14.10 0.37 -6.09
N ARG A 30 14.49 -0.26 -4.98
CA ARG A 30 14.30 -1.72 -4.77
C ARG A 30 12.85 -2.15 -4.50
N PHE A 31 11.93 -1.20 -4.37
CA PHE A 31 10.51 -1.43 -4.09
C PHE A 31 9.58 -0.96 -5.20
N THR A 32 10.13 -0.32 -6.24
CA THR A 32 9.37 0.12 -7.40
C THR A 32 9.57 -0.84 -8.56
N TRP A 33 8.58 -0.92 -9.43
CA TRP A 33 8.59 -1.85 -10.57
C TRP A 33 9.69 -1.53 -11.57
N PHE A 34 9.94 -0.24 -11.81
CA PHE A 34 10.95 0.24 -12.74
C PHE A 34 12.37 0.27 -12.16
N GLY A 35 12.56 -0.10 -10.88
CA GLY A 35 13.88 -0.10 -10.27
C GLY A 35 14.48 1.29 -10.06
N VAL A 36 13.64 2.33 -9.96
CA VAL A 36 14.04 3.74 -9.84
C VAL A 36 13.44 4.38 -8.58
N GLY A 37 14.14 5.35 -8.01
CA GLY A 37 13.68 6.10 -6.85
C GLY A 37 14.72 6.31 -5.77
N GLY A 38 14.83 7.56 -5.31
CA GLY A 38 15.67 7.96 -4.20
C GLY A 38 15.20 7.44 -2.83
N PRO A 39 15.81 7.92 -1.74
CA PRO A 39 15.48 7.46 -0.39
C PRO A 39 14.12 7.98 0.10
N ALA A 40 13.41 7.19 0.91
CA ALA A 40 12.37 7.71 1.79
C ALA A 40 13.00 8.25 3.07
N ASP A 41 12.49 9.35 3.62
CA ASP A 41 12.90 9.78 4.97
C ASP A 41 12.69 8.67 6.00
N VAL A 42 11.50 8.09 5.98
CA VAL A 42 11.08 6.96 6.81
C VAL A 42 10.36 5.96 5.93
N LEU A 43 10.76 4.70 6.01
CA LEU A 43 10.03 3.57 5.44
C LEU A 43 9.45 2.75 6.59
N PHE A 44 8.12 2.70 6.67
CA PHE A 44 7.40 1.91 7.65
C PHE A 44 6.80 0.66 7.01
N ARG A 45 6.98 -0.48 7.68
CA ARG A 45 6.39 -1.77 7.35
C ARG A 45 5.59 -2.23 8.56
N PRO A 46 4.28 -1.96 8.64
CA PRO A 46 3.45 -2.41 9.74
C PRO A 46 3.45 -3.94 9.82
N ALA A 47 3.34 -4.46 11.04
CA ALA A 47 3.18 -5.90 11.28
C ALA A 47 1.75 -6.38 10.95
N ASP A 48 0.76 -5.56 11.26
CA ASP A 48 -0.68 -5.84 11.16
C ASP A 48 -1.48 -4.52 11.07
N ALA A 49 -2.80 -4.60 10.91
CA ALA A 49 -3.69 -3.44 10.82
C ALA A 49 -3.67 -2.57 12.08
N ASP A 50 -3.61 -3.18 13.27
CA ASP A 50 -3.54 -2.46 14.54
C ASP A 50 -2.24 -1.64 14.66
N ASP A 51 -1.11 -2.21 14.24
CA ASP A 51 0.19 -1.53 14.20
C ASP A 51 0.18 -0.35 13.22
N LEU A 52 -0.49 -0.51 12.08
CA LEU A 52 -0.72 0.60 11.15
C LEU A 52 -1.59 1.69 11.77
N ALA A 53 -2.75 1.35 12.33
CA ALA A 53 -3.69 2.30 12.91
C ALA A 53 -3.05 3.07 14.08
N ALA A 54 -2.38 2.36 15.01
CA ALA A 54 -1.69 2.99 16.12
C ALA A 54 -0.55 3.90 15.66
N PHE A 55 0.21 3.51 14.62
CA PHE A 55 1.24 4.37 14.05
C PHE A 55 0.64 5.63 13.43
N MET A 56 -0.44 5.51 12.67
CA MET A 56 -1.12 6.64 12.05
C MET A 56 -1.63 7.60 13.13
N ALA A 57 -2.40 7.12 14.11
CA ALA A 57 -2.94 7.93 15.20
C ALA A 57 -1.87 8.70 16.00
N ALA A 58 -0.65 8.15 16.12
CA ALA A 58 0.43 8.77 16.89
C ALA A 58 1.38 9.64 16.04
N LEU A 59 1.35 9.53 14.72
CA LEU A 59 2.19 10.33 13.84
C LEU A 59 1.69 11.79 13.82
N PRO A 60 2.55 12.82 13.88
CA PRO A 60 2.11 14.21 13.75
C PRO A 60 1.42 14.51 12.40
N ASP A 61 0.27 15.19 12.44
CA ASP A 61 -0.60 15.39 11.27
C ASP A 61 0.06 16.07 10.06
N ASP A 62 1.08 16.89 10.31
CA ASP A 62 1.83 17.61 9.30
C ASP A 62 2.89 16.76 8.59
N VAL A 63 3.16 15.55 9.07
CA VAL A 63 4.06 14.58 8.42
C VAL A 63 3.33 13.87 7.27
N PRO A 64 3.78 14.02 6.01
CA PRO A 64 3.15 13.34 4.87
C PRO A 64 3.30 11.83 4.95
N VAL A 65 2.25 11.10 4.57
CA VAL A 65 2.25 9.62 4.50
C VAL A 65 1.95 9.17 3.07
N TRP A 66 2.75 8.23 2.57
CA TRP A 66 2.70 7.71 1.21
C TRP A 66 2.56 6.19 1.21
N PRO A 67 1.37 5.62 1.00
CA PRO A 67 1.25 4.19 0.78
C PRO A 67 1.91 3.81 -0.54
N LEU A 68 2.74 2.77 -0.52
CA LEU A 68 3.41 2.24 -1.70
C LEU A 68 3.21 0.72 -1.77
N GLY A 69 2.57 0.26 -2.85
CA GLY A 69 2.43 -1.17 -3.18
C GLY A 69 3.73 -1.73 -3.77
N VAL A 70 3.63 -2.35 -4.94
CA VAL A 70 4.81 -2.81 -5.72
C VAL A 70 5.38 -1.73 -6.65
N GLY A 71 4.80 -0.53 -6.63
CA GLY A 71 5.28 0.62 -7.41
C GLY A 71 5.20 0.44 -8.92
N SER A 72 4.18 -0.26 -9.44
CA SER A 72 3.94 -0.45 -10.89
C SER A 72 3.39 0.78 -11.61
N ASN A 73 2.85 1.75 -10.86
CA ASN A 73 2.23 2.95 -11.42
C ASN A 73 2.76 4.26 -10.79
N VAL A 74 4.02 4.26 -10.35
CA VAL A 74 4.68 5.46 -9.80
C VAL A 74 6.10 5.57 -10.32
N ILE A 75 6.57 6.80 -10.50
CA ILE A 75 7.97 7.12 -10.75
C ILE A 75 8.43 8.01 -9.59
N ILE A 76 9.38 7.49 -8.81
CA ILE A 76 9.97 8.21 -7.69
C ILE A 76 11.25 8.88 -8.19
N ARG A 77 11.38 10.19 -7.93
CA ARG A 77 12.58 10.95 -8.30
C ARG A 77 13.78 10.53 -7.45
N ASP A 78 14.99 10.73 -7.97
CA ASP A 78 16.24 10.40 -7.24
C ASP A 78 16.43 11.22 -5.96
N GLY A 79 15.78 12.38 -5.87
CA GLY A 79 15.72 13.18 -4.64
C GLY A 79 14.89 12.56 -3.52
N GLY A 80 14.18 11.45 -3.77
CA GLY A 80 13.50 10.69 -2.75
C GLY A 80 12.10 11.20 -2.39
N VAL A 81 11.60 10.73 -1.24
CA VAL A 81 10.26 11.01 -0.72
C VAL A 81 10.37 11.53 0.71
N ARG A 82 9.79 12.71 0.95
CA ARG A 82 9.68 13.31 2.28
C ARG A 82 8.51 12.74 3.07
N GLY A 83 8.71 12.51 4.37
CA GLY A 83 7.71 11.93 5.26
C GLY A 83 7.81 10.40 5.39
N VAL A 84 6.69 9.72 5.60
CA VAL A 84 6.64 8.27 5.82
C VAL A 84 6.13 7.55 4.58
N VAL A 85 6.91 6.64 4.03
CA VAL A 85 6.44 5.68 3.02
C VAL A 85 6.00 4.40 3.73
N VAL A 86 4.77 3.95 3.50
CA VAL A 86 4.20 2.75 4.12
C VAL A 86 4.15 1.62 3.10
N LEU A 87 4.75 0.47 3.42
CA LEU A 87 4.67 -0.75 2.61
C LEU A 87 3.83 -1.81 3.32
N LEU A 88 2.65 -2.11 2.76
CA LEU A 88 1.81 -3.22 3.21
C LEU A 88 2.37 -4.53 2.62
N ARG A 89 3.04 -5.34 3.46
CA ARG A 89 3.74 -6.57 3.06
C ARG A 89 3.21 -7.76 3.89
N ALA A 90 4.08 -8.50 4.56
CA ALA A 90 3.68 -9.55 5.49
C ALA A 90 2.66 -8.97 6.50
N GLY A 91 1.59 -9.72 6.78
CA GLY A 91 0.42 -9.24 7.54
C GLY A 91 -0.69 -8.61 6.68
N PHE A 92 -0.43 -8.36 5.39
CA PHE A 92 -1.40 -7.74 4.46
C PHE A 92 -1.44 -8.45 3.09
N THR A 93 -0.88 -9.65 2.98
CA THR A 93 -0.75 -10.38 1.70
C THR A 93 -1.68 -11.59 1.59
N ASP A 94 -2.43 -11.89 2.64
CA ASP A 94 -3.30 -13.06 2.67
C ASP A 94 -4.47 -12.85 1.70
N VAL A 95 -4.87 -13.96 1.09
CA VAL A 95 -6.00 -14.02 0.17
C VAL A 95 -6.77 -15.29 0.50
N ASP A 96 -8.03 -15.13 0.86
CA ASP A 96 -8.94 -16.22 1.13
C ASP A 96 -10.22 -16.10 0.31
N ALA A 97 -10.94 -17.19 0.18
CA ALA A 97 -12.27 -17.23 -0.42
C ALA A 97 -13.25 -17.74 0.64
N ASP A 98 -14.32 -16.99 0.84
CA ASP A 98 -15.39 -17.31 1.78
C ASP A 98 -16.72 -17.19 1.03
N ASP A 99 -17.48 -18.28 0.96
CA ASP A 99 -18.68 -18.41 0.12
C ASP A 99 -18.50 -17.86 -1.32
N ASP A 100 -19.10 -16.72 -1.63
CA ASP A 100 -19.10 -16.06 -2.94
C ASP A 100 -18.17 -14.82 -3.01
N VAL A 101 -17.34 -14.60 -1.99
CA VAL A 101 -16.41 -13.47 -1.90
C VAL A 101 -14.95 -13.90 -1.78
N VAL A 102 -14.07 -13.09 -2.37
CA VAL A 102 -12.61 -13.19 -2.14
C VAL A 102 -12.18 -12.06 -1.22
N ILE A 103 -11.61 -12.40 -0.07
CA ILE A 103 -11.10 -11.45 0.91
C ILE A 103 -9.58 -11.39 0.73
N ALA A 104 -9.04 -10.20 0.47
CA ALA A 104 -7.62 -10.02 0.20
C ALA A 104 -7.06 -8.83 0.97
N GLY A 105 -5.89 -9.03 1.58
CA GLY A 105 -5.12 -7.94 2.15
C GLY A 105 -4.61 -6.99 1.06
N ALA A 106 -4.49 -5.71 1.39
CA ALA A 106 -4.10 -4.66 0.43
C ALA A 106 -2.68 -4.83 -0.18
N GLY A 107 -1.82 -5.62 0.47
CA GLY A 107 -0.49 -6.00 -0.01
C GLY A 107 -0.47 -7.22 -0.94
N ALA A 108 -1.56 -7.99 -1.04
CA ALA A 108 -1.66 -9.14 -1.92
C ALA A 108 -1.52 -8.73 -3.38
N LEU A 109 -0.92 -9.59 -4.22
CA LEU A 109 -0.82 -9.33 -5.66
C LEU A 109 -2.18 -9.52 -6.33
N ALA A 110 -2.54 -8.64 -7.27
CA ALA A 110 -3.79 -8.73 -8.03
C ALA A 110 -3.93 -10.10 -8.74
N ALA A 111 -2.84 -10.60 -9.32
CA ALA A 111 -2.80 -11.93 -9.94
C ALA A 111 -3.09 -13.08 -8.96
N ASN A 112 -2.71 -12.95 -7.68
CA ASN A 112 -3.02 -13.98 -6.66
C ASN A 112 -4.51 -13.97 -6.31
N VAL A 113 -5.16 -12.81 -6.30
CA VAL A 113 -6.60 -12.68 -6.10
C VAL A 113 -7.38 -13.32 -7.25
N ALA A 114 -7.00 -13.01 -8.50
CA ALA A 114 -7.59 -13.65 -9.67
C ALA A 114 -7.48 -15.19 -9.61
N ARG A 115 -6.29 -15.70 -9.23
CA ARG A 115 -6.06 -17.14 -9.09
C ARG A 115 -6.91 -17.74 -7.97
N ARG A 116 -7.00 -17.09 -6.80
CA ARG A 116 -7.80 -17.60 -5.68
C ARG A 116 -9.29 -17.66 -6.03
N GLY A 117 -9.81 -16.65 -6.73
CA GLY A 117 -11.18 -16.68 -7.25
C GLY A 117 -11.41 -17.85 -8.19
N ALA A 118 -10.51 -18.05 -9.16
CA ALA A 118 -10.58 -19.18 -10.09
C ALA A 118 -10.54 -20.54 -9.37
N ASP A 119 -9.64 -20.71 -8.39
CA ASP A 119 -9.53 -21.95 -7.59
C ASP A 119 -10.80 -22.25 -6.79
N ALA A 120 -11.52 -21.21 -6.36
CA ALA A 120 -12.80 -21.30 -5.65
C ALA A 120 -14.02 -21.40 -6.59
N GLY A 121 -13.83 -21.36 -7.91
CA GLY A 121 -14.92 -21.36 -8.89
C GLY A 121 -15.68 -20.04 -8.99
N LEU A 122 -15.09 -18.93 -8.51
CA LEU A 122 -15.66 -17.59 -8.55
C LEU A 122 -15.15 -16.84 -9.80
N GLY A 123 -16.09 -16.40 -10.64
CA GLY A 123 -15.81 -15.57 -11.82
C GLY A 123 -15.85 -14.07 -11.52
N GLY A 124 -15.45 -13.25 -12.48
CA GLY A 124 -15.49 -11.78 -12.39
C GLY A 124 -14.19 -11.14 -11.90
N LEU A 125 -13.15 -11.93 -11.59
CA LEU A 125 -11.83 -11.46 -11.16
C LEU A 125 -10.73 -11.72 -12.20
N GLU A 126 -11.08 -12.26 -13.38
CA GLU A 126 -10.15 -12.66 -14.43
C GLU A 126 -9.34 -11.47 -14.96
N PHE A 127 -9.95 -10.28 -14.97
CA PHE A 127 -9.29 -9.04 -15.41
C PHE A 127 -8.03 -8.71 -14.58
N LEU A 128 -7.96 -9.14 -13.32
CA LEU A 128 -6.81 -8.90 -12.45
C LEU A 128 -5.60 -9.81 -12.77
N SER A 129 -5.79 -10.88 -13.56
CA SER A 129 -4.75 -11.88 -13.83
C SER A 129 -3.50 -11.29 -14.50
N GLY A 130 -3.67 -10.27 -15.34
CA GLY A 130 -2.60 -9.57 -16.04
C GLY A 130 -2.22 -8.22 -15.45
N VAL A 131 -2.92 -7.73 -14.42
CA VAL A 131 -2.70 -6.39 -13.86
C VAL A 131 -1.52 -6.42 -12.89
N PRO A 132 -0.41 -5.70 -13.15
CA PRO A 132 0.71 -5.65 -12.24
C PRO A 132 0.38 -4.74 -11.06
N GLY A 133 0.44 -5.26 -9.84
CA GLY A 133 0.10 -4.45 -8.69
C GLY A 133 -0.24 -5.26 -7.44
N SER A 134 -0.37 -4.55 -6.33
CA SER A 134 -1.09 -5.07 -5.18
C SER A 134 -2.58 -4.69 -5.26
N VAL A 135 -3.43 -5.40 -4.53
CA VAL A 135 -4.87 -5.16 -4.46
C VAL A 135 -5.20 -3.76 -3.95
N GLY A 136 -4.49 -3.26 -2.93
CA GLY A 136 -4.69 -1.89 -2.45
C GLY A 136 -4.37 -0.84 -3.51
N GLY A 137 -3.36 -1.08 -4.34
CA GLY A 137 -3.06 -0.24 -5.51
C GLY A 137 -4.14 -0.35 -6.58
N ALA A 138 -4.67 -1.55 -6.82
CA ALA A 138 -5.75 -1.79 -7.76
C ALA A 138 -7.03 -1.04 -7.35
N VAL A 139 -7.43 -1.13 -6.08
CA VAL A 139 -8.57 -0.38 -5.51
C VAL A 139 -8.36 1.13 -5.65
N ARG A 140 -7.18 1.63 -5.28
CA ARG A 140 -6.87 3.06 -5.37
C ARG A 140 -6.96 3.62 -6.79
N MET A 141 -6.69 2.79 -7.79
CA MET A 141 -6.63 3.18 -9.20
C MET A 141 -7.91 2.84 -9.99
N ASN A 142 -8.88 2.15 -9.38
CA ASN A 142 -9.90 1.40 -10.10
C ASN A 142 -9.29 0.59 -11.27
N ALA A 143 -8.30 -0.25 -10.97
CA ALA A 143 -7.55 -0.93 -12.01
C ALA A 143 -8.46 -1.81 -12.86
N GLY A 144 -8.21 -1.84 -14.17
CA GLY A 144 -9.02 -2.60 -15.11
C GLY A 144 -8.21 -3.10 -16.29
N ALA A 145 -8.68 -4.19 -16.87
CA ALA A 145 -8.13 -4.79 -18.08
C ALA A 145 -9.21 -5.64 -18.76
N TYR A 146 -9.09 -5.84 -20.07
CA TYR A 146 -9.96 -6.76 -20.83
C TYR A 146 -11.47 -6.51 -20.67
N GLY A 147 -11.87 -5.26 -20.37
CA GLY A 147 -13.27 -4.86 -20.23
C GLY A 147 -13.87 -5.01 -18.82
N GLY A 148 -13.10 -5.46 -17.82
CA GLY A 148 -13.50 -5.45 -16.41
C GLY A 148 -12.62 -4.52 -15.56
N GLU A 149 -13.17 -4.02 -14.47
CA GLU A 149 -12.51 -3.12 -13.51
C GLU A 149 -12.86 -3.45 -12.06
N VAL A 150 -12.07 -2.92 -11.11
CA VAL A 150 -12.25 -3.20 -9.67
C VAL A 150 -13.67 -2.86 -9.20
N THR A 151 -14.28 -1.79 -9.69
CA THR A 151 -15.66 -1.41 -9.35
C THR A 151 -16.71 -2.44 -9.75
N ASP A 152 -16.44 -3.32 -10.72
CA ASP A 152 -17.37 -4.39 -11.11
C ASP A 152 -17.45 -5.51 -10.05
N ALA A 153 -16.40 -5.68 -9.23
CA ALA A 153 -16.27 -6.79 -8.28
C ALA A 153 -16.08 -6.35 -6.82
N LEU A 154 -15.82 -5.06 -6.55
CA LEU A 154 -15.55 -4.56 -5.20
C LEU A 154 -16.83 -4.50 -4.35
N VAL A 155 -16.87 -5.31 -3.29
CA VAL A 155 -17.97 -5.31 -2.32
C VAL A 155 -17.73 -4.28 -1.21
N SER A 156 -16.55 -4.31 -0.60
CA SER A 156 -16.16 -3.37 0.46
C SER A 156 -14.64 -3.25 0.57
N ALA A 157 -14.17 -2.22 1.29
CA ALA A 157 -12.77 -2.05 1.62
C ALA A 157 -12.63 -1.54 3.06
N GLU A 158 -11.73 -2.15 3.82
CA GLU A 158 -11.31 -1.66 5.13
C GLU A 158 -10.12 -0.71 4.96
N VAL A 159 -10.21 0.47 5.59
CA VAL A 159 -9.23 1.54 5.44
C VAL A 159 -8.83 2.10 6.80
N VAL A 160 -7.52 2.31 6.98
CA VAL A 160 -6.98 3.07 8.11
C VAL A 160 -6.88 4.53 7.71
N THR A 161 -7.40 5.41 8.57
CA THR A 161 -7.41 6.86 8.32
C THR A 161 -6.22 7.54 9.00
N ARG A 162 -6.16 8.88 8.94
CA ARG A 162 -5.09 9.62 9.58
C ARG A 162 -5.14 9.51 11.11
N ASP A 163 -6.33 9.31 11.66
CA ASP A 163 -6.60 9.24 13.10
C ASP A 163 -6.47 7.82 13.67
N GLY A 164 -6.07 6.85 12.83
CA GLY A 164 -6.13 5.41 13.10
C GLY A 164 -7.41 4.82 12.53
#